data_AF-A0A1M3GAZ3-F1
#
_entry.id   AF-A0A1M3GAZ3-F1
#
_cell.length_a   1.000
_cell.length_b   1.000
_cell.length_c   1.000
_cell.angle_alpha   90.00
_cell.angle_beta   90.00
_cell.angle_gamma   90.00
#
_symmetry.space_group_name_H-M   'P 1'
#
loop_
_entity.id
_entity.type
_entity.pdbx_description
1 polymer ?
#
loop_
_entity_poly.entity_id
_entity_poly.type
_entity_poly.pdbx_seq_one_letter_code
_entity_poly.pdbx_strand_id
1 'polypeptide(L)'
;MLAKLRLDQTKKYEQALATYEISCMLVDFVLGRKHYLRIGSEQGGISKWDDIVIEKERNSQIHIQVKRQTSGDFGSDLDECNRNEYKKGDRLGQKRDLSPLDETLKSLADWFEDVDITTMSPKREFWIELPELTTKIKKGLRIKDLKDLCDVHIKSAVTTAAGLQALADADENIKNCFVWLKSWCDFKDWEHILNVFQFLKVKNSGMESDIESKTENRLTDIFVSDKVKEVRSRITAYTNENTTFSGAIGPRNLLFELKEFIRSDINFWTQYDDNGSQWNICGTQDLEFNSQIERSSVIVPKLWNNTLLNHLKVNATYKPNCKLSESLMRIAIHQSGGKMSYFTGKADWEHHLKSKIGNTLGLSDNDTSGLNIIENNERFLSAEIRPLVGIADQETDAEELNKNMLLITWQAIKTKMADKIRLLNTNHSSELRDAMDNRWRIWVPQFDDSPEKQRALFRKMLHPNAEGKEINSDIRIGSKTVGILTDGLWLLLIASVCLDNDGKGDWNNMAGIYNANTIALQYWSGLFDDKKGVKEVIENCKEVIGMEHADLLIFSKVQASHSEVLGLKIDEPVQKENTLAEGKQLKMLMTYNIHLRQLINKGEIKGISDYLKNMLIKKEEIA
;
A
#
# COMPACT_ATOMS: atom_id res chain seq x y z
N MET A 1 17.81 49.83 -2.76
CA MET A 1 18.56 48.71 -3.36
C MET A 1 19.01 47.69 -2.31
N LEU A 2 19.78 48.08 -1.27
CA LEU A 2 20.22 47.17 -0.20
C LEU A 2 19.08 46.52 0.61
N ALA A 3 18.00 47.26 0.92
CA ALA A 3 16.84 46.68 1.61
C ALA A 3 16.13 45.60 0.78
N LYS A 4 16.05 45.79 -0.54
CA LYS A 4 15.50 44.81 -1.48
C LYS A 4 16.38 43.55 -1.57
N LEU A 5 17.70 43.73 -1.65
CA LEU A 5 18.65 42.61 -1.62
C LEU A 5 18.63 41.82 -0.30
N ARG A 6 18.40 42.50 0.84
CA ARG A 6 18.22 41.84 2.14
C ARG A 6 16.91 41.04 2.21
N LEU A 7 15.81 41.59 1.67
CA LEU A 7 14.54 40.87 1.56
C LEU A 7 14.68 39.62 0.68
N ASP A 8 15.39 39.73 -0.45
CA ASP A 8 15.67 38.59 -1.34
C ASP A 8 16.52 37.51 -0.63
N GLN A 9 17.42 37.91 0.27
CA GLN A 9 18.21 36.98 1.08
C GLN A 9 17.39 36.27 2.15
N THR A 10 16.53 36.99 2.89
CA THR A 10 15.60 36.38 3.87
C THR A 10 14.71 35.34 3.20
N LYS A 11 14.15 35.69 2.03
CA LYS A 11 13.34 34.75 1.23
C LYS A 11 14.12 33.49 0.82
N LYS A 12 15.39 33.63 0.45
CA LYS A 12 16.24 32.46 0.13
C LYS A 12 16.46 31.55 1.33
N TYR A 13 16.65 32.14 2.51
CA TYR A 13 16.81 31.38 3.75
C TYR A 13 15.53 30.61 4.14
N GLU A 14 14.37 31.27 4.06
CA GLU A 14 13.05 30.65 4.22
C GLU A 14 12.85 29.48 3.24
N GLN A 15 13.16 29.70 1.95
CA GLN A 15 13.06 28.67 0.93
C GLN A 15 13.98 27.47 1.20
N ALA A 16 15.21 27.71 1.66
CA ALA A 16 16.14 26.64 2.02
C ALA A 16 15.61 25.80 3.19
N LEU A 17 15.08 26.45 4.25
CA LEU A 17 14.47 25.77 5.39
C LEU A 17 13.23 24.96 5.00
N ALA A 18 12.31 25.56 4.25
CA ALA A 18 11.11 24.88 3.77
C ALA A 18 11.48 23.66 2.91
N THR A 19 12.43 23.82 1.99
CA THR A 19 12.91 22.73 1.13
C THR A 19 13.52 21.59 1.96
N TYR A 20 14.28 21.91 3.01
CA TYR A 20 14.84 20.91 3.92
C TYR A 20 13.77 20.12 4.67
N GLU A 21 12.80 20.80 5.30
CA GLU A 21 11.71 20.13 6.04
C GLU A 21 10.83 19.28 5.11
N ILE A 22 10.55 19.76 3.88
CA ILE A 22 9.85 19.00 2.85
C ILE A 22 10.64 17.76 2.43
N SER A 23 11.96 17.89 2.28
CA SER A 23 12.83 16.76 1.93
C SER A 23 12.86 15.72 3.05
N CYS A 24 12.90 16.14 4.32
CA CYS A 24 12.79 15.25 5.47
C CYS A 24 11.46 14.50 5.47
N MET A 25 10.34 15.22 5.31
CA MET A 25 9.00 14.64 5.21
C MET A 25 8.90 13.60 4.09
N LEU A 26 9.41 13.93 2.90
CA LEU A 26 9.39 13.06 1.74
C LEU A 26 10.21 11.78 1.94
N VAL A 27 11.43 11.90 2.45
CA VAL A 27 12.32 10.76 2.73
C VAL A 27 11.70 9.85 3.78
N ASP A 28 11.20 10.42 4.88
CA ASP A 28 10.58 9.62 5.94
C ASP A 28 9.27 8.97 5.48
N PHE A 29 8.47 9.63 4.63
CA PHE A 29 7.29 9.01 4.00
C PHE A 29 7.66 7.79 3.15
N VAL A 30 8.64 7.93 2.26
CA VAL A 30 9.08 6.83 1.38
C VAL A 30 9.59 5.64 2.19
N LEU A 31 10.34 5.91 3.26
CA LEU A 31 10.92 4.89 4.12
C LEU A 31 9.96 4.36 5.20
N GLY A 32 8.69 4.81 5.22
CA GLY A 32 7.69 4.35 6.19
C GLY A 32 7.96 4.79 7.64
N ARG A 33 8.72 5.87 7.83
CA ARG A 33 9.03 6.46 9.13
C ARG A 33 8.01 7.55 9.47
N LYS A 34 7.95 7.94 10.74
CA LYS A 34 7.12 9.06 11.19
C LYS A 34 7.53 10.34 10.43
N HIS A 35 6.56 10.95 9.76
CA HIS A 35 6.75 12.15 8.94
C HIS A 35 5.61 13.14 9.16
N TYR A 36 5.77 14.36 8.67
CA TYR A 36 4.71 15.37 8.69
C TYR A 36 3.62 15.07 7.66
N LEU A 37 2.38 15.43 7.96
CA LEU A 37 1.28 15.24 7.01
C LEU A 37 1.42 16.18 5.81
N ARG A 38 1.71 17.46 6.07
CA ARG A 38 1.87 18.48 5.04
C ARG A 38 2.61 19.71 5.56
N ILE A 39 3.19 20.46 4.64
CA ILE A 39 3.91 21.71 4.90
C ILE A 39 3.34 22.79 3.99
N GLY A 40 2.97 23.93 4.58
CA GLY A 40 2.32 25.04 3.89
C GLY A 40 0.86 25.14 4.30
N SER A 41 0.50 26.22 4.98
CA SER A 41 -0.87 26.67 5.26
C SER A 41 -0.74 27.90 6.16
N GLU A 42 -0.98 29.10 5.63
CA GLU A 42 -0.99 30.35 6.42
C GLU A 42 -2.31 30.45 7.24
N GLN A 43 -2.69 29.39 7.95
CA GLN A 43 -3.92 29.33 8.75
C GLN A 43 -3.64 29.33 10.26
N GLY A 44 -2.42 29.71 10.67
CA GLY A 44 -2.07 29.71 12.08
C GLY A 44 -2.81 30.76 12.90
N GLY A 45 -3.29 31.84 12.27
CA GLY A 45 -4.14 32.83 12.93
C GLY A 45 -3.41 33.65 13.99
N ILE A 46 -2.08 33.68 13.94
CA ILE A 46 -1.23 34.44 14.87
C ILE A 46 -0.43 35.43 14.02
N SER A 47 -0.69 36.71 14.22
CA SER A 47 0.04 37.78 13.53
C SER A 47 1.54 37.64 13.76
N LYS A 48 2.39 37.90 12.76
CA LYS A 48 3.87 37.83 12.88
C LYS A 48 4.46 36.45 13.22
N TRP A 49 3.64 35.42 13.13
CA TRP A 49 3.97 34.01 13.07
C TRP A 49 3.38 33.44 11.77
N ASP A 50 3.80 32.25 11.35
CA ASP A 50 3.36 31.55 10.12
C ASP A 50 4.23 31.73 8.86
N ASP A 51 5.53 32.07 8.98
CA ASP A 51 6.44 32.04 7.80
C ASP A 51 6.47 30.63 7.18
N ILE A 52 6.49 29.58 8.01
CA ILE A 52 6.27 28.18 7.61
C ILE A 52 5.36 27.51 8.62
N VAL A 53 4.32 26.82 8.15
CA VAL A 53 3.44 26.00 8.99
C VAL A 53 3.55 24.54 8.60
N ILE A 54 3.83 23.68 9.57
CA ILE A 54 3.94 22.23 9.41
C ILE A 54 2.80 21.55 10.16
N GLU A 55 1.98 20.76 9.47
CA GLU A 55 1.01 19.88 10.13
C GLU A 55 1.66 18.53 10.41
N LYS A 56 1.87 18.21 11.69
CA LYS A 56 2.51 16.94 12.11
C LYS A 56 1.57 15.77 11.92
N GLU A 57 0.35 15.92 12.43
CA GLU A 57 -0.73 14.93 12.44
C GLU A 57 -2.07 15.66 12.57
N ARG A 58 -3.19 14.93 12.49
CA ARG A 58 -4.51 15.53 12.68
C ARG A 58 -4.55 16.25 14.03
N ASN A 59 -4.82 17.55 14.00
CA ASN A 59 -4.86 18.46 15.17
C ASN A 59 -3.51 18.75 15.84
N SER A 60 -2.37 18.71 15.12
CA SER A 60 -1.09 19.22 15.64
C SER A 60 -0.30 20.01 14.59
N GLN A 61 0.13 21.20 14.95
CA GLN A 61 0.80 22.16 14.08
C GLN A 61 2.11 22.69 14.69
N ILE A 62 3.07 23.02 13.82
CA ILE A 62 4.29 23.75 14.15
C ILE A 62 4.28 25.05 13.36
N HIS A 63 4.43 26.16 14.06
CA HIS A 63 4.56 27.50 13.49
C HIS A 63 6.02 27.90 13.56
N ILE A 64 6.64 28.11 12.41
CA ILE A 64 8.05 28.48 12.32
C ILE A 64 8.12 29.94 11.91
N GLN A 65 8.83 30.72 12.72
CA GLN A 65 9.27 32.06 12.37
C GLN A 65 10.74 32.02 11.95
N VAL A 66 11.01 32.48 10.73
CA VAL A 66 12.34 32.49 10.14
C VAL A 66 12.97 33.87 10.33
N LYS A 67 14.12 33.92 10.99
CA LYS A 67 14.89 35.16 11.20
C LYS A 67 16.31 34.97 10.67
N ARG A 68 16.54 35.32 9.41
CA ARG A 68 17.85 35.16 8.74
C ARG A 68 19.00 35.91 9.40
N GLN A 69 18.79 36.99 10.13
CA GLN A 69 19.83 37.91 10.64
C GLN A 69 21.29 37.36 10.76
N THR A 70 22.12 37.54 9.71
CA THR A 70 23.50 37.02 9.63
C THR A 70 24.58 38.08 9.82
N SER A 71 24.25 39.36 9.56
CA SER A 71 25.19 40.48 9.62
C SER A 71 24.56 41.64 10.37
N GLY A 72 24.81 41.69 11.68
CA GLY A 72 24.32 42.72 12.59
C GLY A 72 23.31 42.18 13.60
N ASP A 73 23.23 42.86 14.74
CA ASP A 73 22.34 42.53 15.85
C ASP A 73 20.87 42.86 15.50
N PHE A 74 19.90 42.26 16.22
CA PHE A 74 18.47 42.60 16.06
C PHE A 74 18.17 44.01 16.52
N GLY A 75 18.86 44.46 17.57
CA GLY A 75 18.83 45.83 18.08
C GLY A 75 20.11 46.60 17.78
N SER A 76 20.12 47.89 18.09
CA SER A 76 21.34 48.71 18.08
C SER A 76 22.17 48.49 19.34
N ASP A 77 23.48 48.80 19.31
CA ASP A 77 24.35 48.76 20.51
C ASP A 77 23.87 49.72 21.63
N LEU A 78 22.95 50.64 21.33
CA LEU A 78 22.32 51.54 22.28
C LEU A 78 21.05 50.96 22.91
N ASP A 79 20.55 49.83 22.43
CA ASP A 79 19.32 49.22 22.93
C ASP A 79 19.67 48.36 24.14
N GLU A 80 19.23 48.81 25.32
CA GLU A 80 19.42 48.11 26.58
C GLU A 80 18.32 47.05 26.77
N CYS A 81 18.54 46.08 27.69
CA CYS A 81 17.54 45.05 27.97
C CYS A 81 16.24 45.65 28.51
N ASN A 82 16.31 46.76 29.26
CA ASN A 82 15.13 47.56 29.60
C ASN A 82 14.86 48.57 28.48
N ARG A 83 13.62 48.60 27.96
CA ARG A 83 13.25 49.45 26.82
C ARG A 83 13.46 50.93 27.12
N ASN A 84 14.53 51.47 26.54
CA ASN A 84 14.98 52.84 26.72
C ASN A 84 14.45 53.79 25.64
N GLU A 85 14.59 55.08 25.89
CA GLU A 85 14.11 56.16 25.01
C GLU A 85 15.21 56.63 24.05
N TYR A 86 14.81 57.24 22.93
CA TYR A 86 15.74 57.96 22.06
C TYR A 86 16.33 59.15 22.83
N LYS A 87 17.68 59.21 22.89
CA LYS A 87 18.42 60.27 23.61
C LYS A 87 18.75 61.48 22.74
N LYS A 88 18.48 61.43 21.43
CA LYS A 88 18.81 62.48 20.43
C LYS A 88 17.86 62.39 19.23
N GLY A 89 17.71 63.51 18.49
CA GLY A 89 16.93 63.60 17.24
C GLY A 89 15.44 63.86 17.45
N ASP A 90 14.67 63.87 16.36
CA ASP A 90 13.24 64.25 16.33
C ASP A 90 12.32 63.34 17.17
N ARG A 91 12.85 62.19 17.61
CA ARG A 91 12.15 61.21 18.45
C ARG A 91 12.56 61.26 19.93
N LEU A 92 13.28 62.30 20.36
CA LEU A 92 13.75 62.46 21.75
C LEU A 92 12.62 62.19 22.77
N GLY A 93 12.90 61.34 23.75
CA GLY A 93 11.94 60.98 24.81
C GLY A 93 10.87 59.95 24.40
N GLN A 94 10.82 59.52 23.13
CA GLN A 94 9.98 58.39 22.72
C GLN A 94 10.71 57.07 22.97
N LYS A 95 9.95 56.03 23.36
CA LYS A 95 10.48 54.67 23.46
C LYS A 95 11.02 54.21 22.11
N ARG A 96 12.13 53.50 22.12
CA ARG A 96 12.72 52.93 20.90
C ARG A 96 11.79 51.93 20.21
N ASP A 97 11.87 51.89 18.89
CA ASP A 97 11.08 50.99 18.04
C ASP A 97 11.40 49.52 18.32
N LEU A 98 10.40 48.65 18.17
CA LEU A 98 10.56 47.21 18.31
C LEU A 98 11.39 46.65 17.14
N SER A 99 12.29 45.71 17.43
CA SER A 99 12.95 44.91 16.40
C SER A 99 12.01 43.83 15.86
N PRO A 100 12.31 43.22 14.69
CA PRO A 100 11.49 42.12 14.17
C PRO A 100 11.38 40.91 15.09
N LEU A 101 12.34 40.68 15.99
CA LEU A 101 12.27 39.62 16.99
C LEU A 101 11.39 40.04 18.18
N ASP A 102 11.47 41.31 18.61
CA ASP A 102 10.60 41.85 19.67
C ASP A 102 9.12 41.79 19.23
N GLU A 103 8.81 42.16 17.98
CA GLU A 103 7.45 42.06 17.43
C GLU A 103 6.91 40.64 17.42
N THR A 104 7.73 39.66 17.02
CA THR A 104 7.33 38.24 16.97
C THR A 104 7.04 37.71 18.37
N LEU A 105 7.91 37.98 19.36
CA LEU A 105 7.71 37.50 20.72
C LEU A 105 6.58 38.23 21.43
N LYS A 106 6.41 39.53 21.17
CA LYS A 106 5.24 40.27 21.61
C LYS A 106 3.95 39.63 21.10
N SER A 107 3.87 39.35 19.80
CA SER A 107 2.66 38.75 19.24
C SER A 107 2.39 37.35 19.78
N LEU A 108 3.43 36.61 20.19
CA LEU A 108 3.26 35.33 20.87
C LEU A 108 2.70 35.52 22.27
N ALA A 109 3.24 36.47 23.05
CA ALA A 109 2.75 36.81 24.38
C ALA A 109 1.27 37.20 24.34
N ASP A 110 0.92 38.13 23.45
CA ASP A 110 -0.46 38.62 23.28
C ASP A 110 -1.42 37.46 22.96
N TRP A 111 -1.01 36.51 22.10
CA TRP A 111 -1.85 35.36 21.74
C TRP A 111 -2.11 34.41 22.91
N PHE A 112 -1.13 34.19 23.79
CA PHE A 112 -1.28 33.31 24.96
C PHE A 112 -2.09 33.94 26.09
N GLU A 113 -2.43 35.23 26.04
CA GLU A 113 -3.32 35.84 27.03
C GLU A 113 -4.76 35.32 26.93
N ASP A 114 -5.20 35.03 25.70
CA ASP A 114 -6.58 34.66 25.39
C ASP A 114 -6.80 33.14 25.24
N VAL A 115 -5.74 32.34 25.40
CA VAL A 115 -5.76 30.89 25.10
C VAL A 115 -5.70 30.06 26.37
N ASP A 116 -6.70 29.19 26.56
CA ASP A 116 -6.63 28.12 27.54
C ASP A 116 -5.80 26.94 27.00
N ILE A 117 -4.57 26.88 27.49
CA ILE A 117 -3.57 25.86 27.13
C ILE A 117 -4.10 24.43 27.35
N THR A 118 -5.00 24.21 28.32
CA THR A 118 -5.52 22.86 28.64
C THR A 118 -6.53 22.35 27.61
N THR A 119 -7.12 23.25 26.83
CA THR A 119 -8.15 22.94 25.82
C THR A 119 -7.69 23.25 24.40
N MET A 120 -6.46 23.72 24.22
CA MET A 120 -5.89 24.15 22.95
C MET A 120 -5.95 23.03 21.88
N SER A 121 -6.75 23.28 20.84
CA SER A 121 -6.88 22.41 19.67
C SER A 121 -6.90 23.27 18.39
N PRO A 122 -6.01 23.03 17.41
CA PRO A 122 -4.96 22.01 17.39
C PRO A 122 -3.86 22.27 18.43
N LYS A 123 -3.10 21.23 18.81
CA LYS A 123 -1.87 21.37 19.60
C LYS A 123 -0.83 22.14 18.78
N ARG A 124 -0.21 23.16 19.38
CA ARG A 124 0.74 24.05 18.69
C ARG A 124 2.13 23.97 19.29
N GLU A 125 3.12 24.12 18.42
CA GLU A 125 4.54 24.25 18.75
C GLU A 125 5.09 25.45 17.97
N PHE A 126 5.95 26.26 18.58
CA PHE A 126 6.46 27.50 18.01
C PHE A 126 7.96 27.44 17.88
N TRP A 127 8.51 27.64 16.67
CA TRP A 127 9.94 27.62 16.41
C TRP A 127 10.43 28.97 15.93
N ILE A 128 11.56 29.42 16.48
CA ILE A 128 12.35 30.51 15.90
C ILE A 128 13.58 29.89 15.28
N GLU A 129 13.71 30.03 13.95
CA GLU A 129 14.84 29.51 13.17
C GLU A 129 15.80 30.65 12.80
N LEU A 130 17.07 30.48 13.14
CA LEU A 130 18.14 31.42 12.84
C LEU A 130 19.38 30.72 12.25
N PRO A 131 20.22 31.41 11.47
CA PRO A 131 21.47 30.83 11.02
C PRO A 131 22.48 30.60 12.16
N GLU A 132 22.56 31.55 13.09
CA GLU A 132 23.55 31.58 14.17
C GLU A 132 22.92 31.99 15.51
N LEU A 133 23.54 31.55 16.62
CA LEU A 133 23.10 31.86 17.99
C LEU A 133 23.86 33.04 18.63
N THR A 134 24.89 33.55 17.95
CA THR A 134 25.79 34.59 18.45
C THR A 134 25.22 35.99 18.32
N THR A 135 24.21 36.19 17.47
CA THR A 135 23.52 37.46 17.21
C THR A 135 23.01 38.09 18.51
N LYS A 136 23.29 39.37 18.75
CA LYS A 136 22.73 40.06 19.92
C LYS A 136 21.27 40.42 19.68
N ILE A 137 20.47 40.26 20.72
CA ILE A 137 19.10 40.74 20.80
C ILE A 137 19.12 42.20 21.25
N LYS A 138 19.80 42.45 22.37
CA LYS A 138 20.03 43.76 23.00
C LYS A 138 21.46 43.81 23.56
N LYS A 139 21.88 44.95 24.08
CA LYS A 139 23.16 45.08 24.78
C LYS A 139 23.23 44.10 25.95
N GLY A 140 24.18 43.17 25.89
CA GLY A 140 24.40 42.16 26.93
C GLY A 140 23.48 40.95 26.85
N LEU A 141 22.69 40.79 25.78
CA LEU A 141 21.77 39.67 25.59
C LEU A 141 21.86 39.12 24.17
N ARG A 142 22.05 37.80 24.03
CA ARG A 142 22.20 37.08 22.76
C ARG A 142 21.12 36.03 22.57
N ILE A 143 20.97 35.57 21.34
CA ILE A 143 20.06 34.47 20.97
C ILE A 143 20.39 33.18 21.73
N LYS A 144 21.67 32.89 21.96
CA LYS A 144 22.09 31.77 22.80
C LYS A 144 21.46 31.81 24.18
N ASP A 145 21.40 32.98 24.82
CA ASP A 145 20.86 33.13 26.18
C ASP A 145 19.34 32.85 26.20
N LEU A 146 18.62 33.29 25.16
CA LEU A 146 17.21 32.95 24.96
C LEU A 146 17.01 31.45 24.73
N LYS A 147 17.88 30.81 23.94
CA LYS A 147 17.85 29.36 23.72
C LYS A 147 18.11 28.60 25.02
N ASP A 148 19.09 29.02 25.81
CA ASP A 148 19.42 28.40 27.09
C ASP A 148 18.25 28.54 28.08
N LEU A 149 17.57 29.70 28.11
CA LEU A 149 16.32 29.86 28.88
C LEU A 149 15.25 28.83 28.48
N CYS A 150 15.01 28.63 27.18
CA CYS A 150 14.02 27.68 26.67
C CYS A 150 14.41 26.22 26.93
N ASP A 151 15.63 25.84 26.58
CA ASP A 151 16.04 24.43 26.50
C ASP A 151 16.62 23.90 27.81
N VAL A 152 17.28 24.75 28.61
CA VAL A 152 17.98 24.33 29.84
C VAL A 152 17.13 24.61 31.07
N HIS A 153 16.60 25.84 31.19
CA HIS A 153 16.01 26.32 32.43
C HIS A 153 14.49 26.09 32.53
N ILE A 154 13.79 26.07 31.40
CA ILE A 154 12.34 25.82 31.37
C ILE A 154 12.07 24.35 31.00
N LYS A 155 11.58 23.60 31.99
CA LYS A 155 11.11 22.22 31.84
C LYS A 155 9.65 22.18 32.30
N SER A 156 8.75 21.94 31.36
CA SER A 156 7.29 22.03 31.55
C SER A 156 6.76 21.25 32.77
N ALA A 157 7.42 20.15 33.15
CA ALA A 157 6.98 19.30 34.26
C ALA A 157 7.43 19.76 35.66
N VAL A 158 8.48 20.59 35.77
CA VAL A 158 9.17 20.83 37.05
C VAL A 158 9.57 22.27 37.34
N THR A 159 9.70 23.12 36.32
CA THR A 159 10.11 24.51 36.54
C THR A 159 8.95 25.34 37.09
N THR A 160 9.21 26.14 38.13
CA THR A 160 8.24 27.05 38.75
C THR A 160 8.67 28.51 38.61
N ALA A 161 7.71 29.44 38.69
CA ALA A 161 7.99 30.87 38.60
C ALA A 161 8.95 31.35 39.70
N ALA A 162 8.79 30.84 40.93
CA ALA A 162 9.70 31.13 42.04
C ALA A 162 11.13 30.61 41.78
N GLY A 163 11.27 29.44 41.17
CA GLY A 163 12.57 28.88 40.77
C GLY A 163 13.27 29.74 39.71
N LEU A 164 12.54 30.24 38.70
CA LEU A 164 13.08 31.15 37.71
C LEU A 164 13.46 32.51 38.30
N GLN A 165 12.69 33.03 39.25
CA GLN A 165 13.04 34.27 39.94
C GLN A 165 14.36 34.13 40.71
N ALA A 166 14.52 33.06 41.49
CA ALA A 166 15.77 32.81 42.22
C ALA A 166 16.97 32.63 41.28
N LEU A 167 16.76 32.01 40.11
CA LEU A 167 17.80 31.90 39.09
C LEU A 167 18.15 33.26 38.48
N ALA A 168 17.17 34.11 38.18
CA ALA A 168 17.41 35.46 37.66
C ALA A 168 18.12 36.37 38.67
N ASP A 169 17.96 36.11 39.97
CA ASP A 169 18.72 36.83 41.01
C ASP A 169 20.20 36.41 41.05
N ALA A 170 20.52 35.20 40.55
CA ALA A 170 21.88 34.64 40.54
C ALA A 170 22.58 34.72 39.17
N ASP A 171 21.83 34.74 38.07
CA ASP A 171 22.33 34.75 36.68
C ASP A 171 21.85 36.00 35.93
N GLU A 172 22.80 36.88 35.60
CA GLU A 172 22.54 38.15 34.91
C GLU A 172 21.97 37.94 33.49
N ASN A 173 22.28 36.84 32.80
CA ASN A 173 21.74 36.58 31.47
C ASN A 173 20.24 36.23 31.54
N ILE A 174 19.86 35.42 32.52
CA ILE A 174 18.45 35.06 32.76
C ILE A 174 17.65 36.29 33.19
N LYS A 175 18.25 37.14 34.04
CA LYS A 175 17.68 38.44 34.39
C LYS A 175 17.51 39.34 33.17
N ASN A 176 18.51 39.41 32.30
CA ASN A 176 18.44 40.19 31.06
C ASN A 176 17.34 39.68 30.13
N CYS A 177 17.16 38.35 29.99
CA CYS A 177 16.04 37.77 29.27
C CYS A 177 14.70 38.24 29.84
N PHE A 178 14.51 38.16 31.16
CA PHE A 178 13.26 38.60 31.81
C PHE A 178 12.96 40.08 31.57
N VAL A 179 13.93 40.95 31.81
CA VAL A 179 13.78 42.40 31.65
C VAL A 179 13.47 42.74 30.19
N TRP A 180 14.11 42.06 29.25
CA TRP A 180 13.83 42.23 27.83
C TRP A 180 12.41 41.78 27.46
N LEU A 181 12.02 40.54 27.82
CA LEU A 181 10.69 40.00 27.53
C LEU A 181 9.58 40.88 28.09
N LYS A 182 9.76 41.40 29.31
CA LYS A 182 8.77 42.28 29.95
C LYS A 182 8.69 43.68 29.35
N SER A 183 9.84 44.31 29.06
CA SER A 183 9.86 45.72 28.66
C SER A 183 9.72 45.95 27.15
N TRP A 184 10.15 44.98 26.34
CA TRP A 184 10.09 45.04 24.87
C TRP A 184 9.00 44.15 24.27
N CYS A 185 8.70 43.00 24.87
CA CYS A 185 7.81 41.99 24.31
C CYS A 185 6.50 41.81 25.10
N ASP A 186 6.22 42.69 26.06
CA ASP A 186 4.98 42.76 26.85
C ASP A 186 4.60 41.49 27.64
N PHE A 187 5.56 40.61 27.94
CA PHE A 187 5.34 39.53 28.92
C PHE A 187 5.06 40.11 30.31
N LYS A 188 4.10 39.53 31.04
CA LYS A 188 3.63 40.07 32.32
C LYS A 188 4.61 39.76 33.46
N ASP A 189 4.93 38.48 33.62
CA ASP A 189 5.72 37.91 34.70
C ASP A 189 6.29 36.52 34.31
N TRP A 190 6.91 35.84 35.26
CA TRP A 190 7.47 34.50 35.07
C TRP A 190 6.42 33.42 34.82
N GLU A 191 5.19 33.57 35.33
CA GLU A 191 4.12 32.61 35.06
C GLU A 191 3.71 32.70 33.59
N HIS A 192 3.53 33.93 33.07
CA HIS A 192 3.26 34.15 31.66
C HIS A 192 4.41 33.61 30.79
N ILE A 193 5.67 33.88 31.13
CA ILE A 193 6.83 33.35 30.39
C ILE A 193 6.85 31.82 30.39
N LEU A 194 6.64 31.16 31.54
CA LEU A 194 6.60 29.69 31.63
C LEU A 194 5.51 29.10 30.75
N ASN A 195 4.32 29.70 30.79
CA ASN A 195 3.15 29.26 30.03
C ASN A 195 3.40 29.29 28.52
N VAL A 196 4.10 30.31 28.03
CA VAL A 196 4.44 30.48 26.62
C VAL A 196 5.64 29.63 26.21
N PHE A 197 6.72 29.68 26.98
CA PHE A 197 8.02 29.15 26.58
C PHE A 197 8.08 27.62 26.58
N GLN A 198 7.17 26.95 27.28
CA GLN A 198 7.02 25.49 27.15
C GLN A 198 6.61 25.04 25.72
N PHE A 199 6.09 25.95 24.90
CA PHE A 199 5.74 25.68 23.49
C PHE A 199 6.76 26.26 22.50
N LEU A 200 7.69 27.09 22.96
CA LEU A 200 8.68 27.78 22.13
C LEU A 200 9.98 26.97 22.04
N LYS A 201 10.57 26.90 20.84
CA LYS A 201 11.91 26.37 20.60
C LYS A 201 12.73 27.33 19.77
N VAL A 202 13.98 27.52 20.16
CA VAL A 202 14.96 28.29 19.38
C VAL A 202 15.91 27.32 18.69
N LYS A 203 15.96 27.38 17.36
CA LYS A 203 16.74 26.48 16.53
C LYS A 203 17.78 27.23 15.71
N ASN A 204 18.86 26.51 15.40
CA ASN A 204 19.95 27.01 14.58
C ASN A 204 20.28 26.04 13.44
N SER A 205 19.90 26.41 12.24
CA SER A 205 19.99 25.51 11.08
C SER A 205 21.29 25.71 10.26
N GLY A 206 22.03 26.78 10.51
CA GLY A 206 23.21 27.19 9.73
C GLY A 206 22.83 28.15 8.59
N MET A 207 23.79 28.45 7.71
CA MET A 207 23.57 29.28 6.53
C MET A 207 22.84 28.51 5.42
N GLU A 208 22.37 29.20 4.39
CA GLU A 208 21.66 28.59 3.26
C GLU A 208 22.47 27.43 2.65
N SER A 209 23.77 27.62 2.42
CA SER A 209 24.64 26.58 1.86
C SER A 209 24.72 25.33 2.74
N ASP A 210 24.66 25.49 4.06
CA ASP A 210 24.70 24.38 5.02
C ASP A 210 23.39 23.60 4.98
N ILE A 211 22.26 24.32 4.91
CA ILE A 211 20.93 23.73 4.81
C ILE A 211 20.77 23.01 3.46
N GLU A 212 21.21 23.61 2.37
CA GLU A 212 21.20 22.99 1.04
C GLU A 212 22.05 21.71 1.01
N SER A 213 23.25 21.74 1.60
CA SER A 213 24.12 20.55 1.69
C SER A 213 23.48 19.45 2.55
N LYS A 214 22.88 19.79 3.69
CA LYS A 214 22.12 18.84 4.54
C LYS A 214 20.93 18.25 3.79
N THR A 215 20.23 19.07 3.00
CA THR A 215 19.10 18.64 2.17
C THR A 215 19.55 17.66 1.11
N GLU A 216 20.61 17.98 0.36
CA GLU A 216 21.18 17.10 -0.67
C GLU A 216 21.62 15.77 -0.07
N ASN A 217 22.32 15.80 1.07
CA ASN A 217 22.72 14.58 1.80
C ASN A 217 21.50 13.74 2.21
N ARG A 218 20.44 14.37 2.74
CA ARG A 218 19.21 13.67 3.13
C ARG A 218 18.51 13.02 1.93
N LEU A 219 18.48 13.69 0.78
CA LEU A 219 17.86 13.16 -0.43
C LEU A 219 18.59 11.92 -0.99
N THR A 220 19.88 11.74 -0.70
CA THR A 220 20.64 10.53 -1.12
C THR A 220 20.10 9.23 -0.52
N ASP A 221 19.31 9.32 0.55
CA ASP A 221 18.66 8.17 1.18
C ASP A 221 17.72 7.43 0.21
N ILE A 222 17.09 8.16 -0.74
CA ILE A 222 16.08 7.58 -1.65
C ILE A 222 16.27 7.94 -3.14
N PHE A 223 16.95 9.04 -3.44
CA PHE A 223 17.17 9.50 -4.82
C PHE A 223 18.58 9.16 -5.31
N VAL A 224 18.74 9.06 -6.63
CA VAL A 224 20.05 8.78 -7.23
C VAL A 224 21.03 9.92 -6.90
N SER A 225 22.21 9.58 -6.39
CA SER A 225 23.15 10.54 -5.77
C SER A 225 23.59 11.68 -6.69
N ASP A 226 23.70 11.46 -8.01
CA ASP A 226 24.07 12.50 -8.98
C ASP A 226 22.89 13.43 -9.35
N LYS A 227 21.66 13.07 -8.96
CA LYS A 227 20.43 13.82 -9.24
C LYS A 227 19.92 14.66 -8.07
N VAL A 228 20.49 14.52 -6.87
CA VAL A 228 19.95 15.19 -5.67
C VAL A 228 19.88 16.72 -5.77
N LYS A 229 20.80 17.36 -6.50
CA LYS A 229 20.77 18.81 -6.76
C LYS A 229 19.61 19.22 -7.66
N GLU A 230 19.33 18.41 -8.68
CA GLU A 230 18.18 18.58 -9.57
C GLU A 230 16.88 18.38 -8.78
N VAL A 231 16.80 17.31 -7.99
CA VAL A 231 15.65 17.00 -7.12
C VAL A 231 15.39 18.13 -6.14
N ARG A 232 16.42 18.63 -5.43
CA ARG A 232 16.29 19.79 -4.54
C ARG A 232 15.70 21.00 -5.27
N SER A 233 16.24 21.31 -6.45
CA SER A 233 15.77 22.43 -7.27
C SER A 233 14.30 22.27 -7.68
N ARG A 234 13.88 21.03 -8.01
CA ARG A 234 12.48 20.71 -8.31
C ARG A 234 11.58 20.83 -7.09
N ILE A 235 12.01 20.38 -5.92
CA ILE A 235 11.27 20.57 -4.66
C ILE A 235 11.09 22.07 -4.38
N THR A 236 12.15 22.87 -4.50
CA THR A 236 12.07 24.33 -4.30
C THR A 236 11.13 24.98 -5.31
N ALA A 237 11.20 24.60 -6.60
CA ALA A 237 10.30 25.11 -7.63
C ALA A 237 8.84 24.73 -7.35
N TYR A 238 8.58 23.45 -7.08
CA TYR A 238 7.26 22.95 -6.73
C TYR A 238 6.68 23.68 -5.52
N THR A 239 7.52 23.95 -4.51
CA THR A 239 7.12 24.73 -3.34
C THR A 239 6.66 26.13 -3.74
N ASN A 240 7.48 26.86 -4.50
CA ASN A 240 7.15 28.22 -4.93
C ASN A 240 5.90 28.29 -5.82
N GLU A 241 5.64 27.26 -6.62
CA GLU A 241 4.49 27.20 -7.55
C GLU A 241 3.18 26.80 -6.85
N ASN A 242 3.25 26.00 -5.78
CA ASN A 242 2.08 25.36 -5.18
C ASN A 242 1.76 25.86 -3.75
N THR A 243 2.64 26.64 -3.11
CA THR A 243 2.30 27.33 -1.86
C THR A 243 1.32 28.46 -2.13
N THR A 244 0.13 28.36 -1.56
CA THR A 244 -0.87 29.43 -1.55
C THR A 244 -1.36 29.63 -0.13
N PHE A 245 -2.13 30.69 0.13
CA PHE A 245 -2.71 30.96 1.45
C PHE A 245 -3.45 29.76 2.07
N SER A 246 -4.08 28.92 1.24
CA SER A 246 -4.80 27.70 1.65
C SER A 246 -4.13 26.39 1.23
N GLY A 247 -3.03 26.46 0.47
CA GLY A 247 -2.38 25.31 -0.16
C GLY A 247 -1.26 24.72 0.70
N ALA A 248 -1.21 23.40 0.76
CA ALA A 248 -0.23 22.63 1.51
C ALA A 248 0.42 21.55 0.65
N ILE A 249 1.71 21.33 0.84
CA ILE A 249 2.49 20.31 0.15
C ILE A 249 2.43 19.03 0.97
N GLY A 250 1.84 17.99 0.40
CA GLY A 250 1.86 16.62 0.94
C GLY A 250 2.94 15.77 0.28
N PRO A 251 3.47 14.74 0.97
CA PRO A 251 4.59 13.95 0.48
C PRO A 251 4.22 13.07 -0.74
N ARG A 252 2.99 12.56 -0.82
CA ARG A 252 2.55 11.69 -1.93
C ARG A 252 2.56 12.39 -3.28
N ASN A 253 1.98 13.58 -3.35
CA ASN A 253 1.91 14.35 -4.59
C ASN A 253 3.31 14.76 -5.04
N LEU A 254 4.16 15.18 -4.10
CA LEU A 254 5.54 15.52 -4.40
C LEU A 254 6.35 14.30 -4.88
N LEU A 255 6.13 13.12 -4.27
CA LEU A 255 6.79 11.89 -4.70
C LEU A 255 6.39 11.50 -6.13
N PHE A 256 5.13 11.74 -6.52
CA PHE A 256 4.67 11.47 -7.88
C PHE A 256 5.45 12.29 -8.93
N GLU A 257 5.73 13.56 -8.66
CA GLU A 257 6.53 14.45 -9.52
C GLU A 257 8.00 14.04 -9.60
N LEU A 258 8.51 13.38 -8.55
CA LEU A 258 9.93 13.04 -8.40
C LEU A 258 10.24 11.56 -8.65
N LYS A 259 9.23 10.74 -8.96
CA LYS A 259 9.36 9.27 -9.00
C LYS A 259 10.43 8.75 -9.96
N GLU A 260 10.75 9.51 -11.02
CA GLU A 260 11.76 9.15 -12.02
C GLU A 260 13.21 9.25 -11.49
N PHE A 261 13.43 9.97 -10.40
CA PHE A 261 14.74 10.15 -9.77
C PHE A 261 15.02 9.15 -8.65
N ILE A 262 14.03 8.31 -8.29
CA ILE A 262 14.15 7.35 -7.19
C ILE A 262 15.13 6.25 -7.59
N ARG A 263 15.98 5.82 -6.65
CA ARG A 263 16.90 4.71 -6.87
C ARG A 263 16.13 3.40 -7.08
N SER A 264 16.66 2.53 -7.93
CA SER A 264 16.00 1.26 -8.28
C SER A 264 15.88 0.27 -7.11
N ASP A 265 16.64 0.43 -6.04
CA ASP A 265 16.62 -0.42 -4.85
C ASP A 265 15.60 0.05 -3.78
N ILE A 266 14.99 1.22 -3.98
CA ILE A 266 13.94 1.70 -3.07
C ILE A 266 12.63 0.98 -3.38
N ASN A 267 12.12 0.29 -2.35
CA ASN A 267 10.91 -0.50 -2.45
C ASN A 267 9.69 0.38 -2.23
N PHE A 268 8.73 0.31 -3.15
CA PHE A 268 7.39 0.81 -2.87
C PHE A 268 6.65 -0.20 -2.00
N TRP A 269 5.74 0.28 -1.16
CA TRP A 269 5.10 -0.57 -0.17
C TRP A 269 3.65 -0.17 0.04
N THR A 270 2.85 -1.16 0.42
CA THR A 270 1.47 -0.99 0.89
C THR A 270 1.36 -1.68 2.23
N GLN A 271 0.86 -0.99 3.25
CA GLN A 271 0.64 -1.53 4.58
C GLN A 271 -0.85 -1.55 4.92
N TYR A 272 -1.30 -2.72 5.34
CA TYR A 272 -2.56 -2.92 6.05
C TYR A 272 -2.26 -3.05 7.54
N ASP A 273 -2.83 -2.17 8.34
CA ASP A 273 -2.56 -2.07 9.77
C ASP A 273 -3.85 -2.14 10.57
N ASP A 274 -3.94 -3.07 11.51
CA ASP A 274 -5.07 -3.20 12.40
C ASP A 274 -4.71 -2.63 13.77
N ASN A 275 -5.36 -1.54 14.16
CA ASN A 275 -5.13 -0.90 15.46
C ASN A 275 -6.04 -1.46 16.57
N GLY A 276 -6.77 -2.55 16.30
CA GLY A 276 -7.70 -3.20 17.21
C GLY A 276 -9.14 -2.71 17.08
N SER A 277 -9.36 -1.49 16.60
CA SER A 277 -10.71 -0.95 16.35
C SER A 277 -11.08 -0.91 14.86
N GLN A 278 -10.10 -0.65 13.99
CA GLN A 278 -10.29 -0.52 12.55
C GLN A 278 -9.03 -0.94 11.78
N TRP A 279 -9.21 -1.22 10.49
CA TRP A 279 -8.09 -1.36 9.58
C TRP A 279 -7.71 -0.01 8.99
N ASN A 280 -6.43 0.23 8.79
CA ASN A 280 -5.89 1.41 8.12
C ASN A 280 -5.00 0.96 6.97
N ILE A 281 -5.13 1.65 5.84
CA ILE A 281 -4.34 1.40 4.64
C ILE A 281 -3.46 2.62 4.38
N CYS A 282 -2.18 2.39 4.18
CA CYS A 282 -1.22 3.41 3.80
C CYS A 282 -0.12 2.83 2.90
N GLY A 283 0.63 3.68 2.22
CA GLY A 283 1.65 3.20 1.30
C GLY A 283 2.11 4.23 0.29
N THR A 284 3.00 3.76 -0.57
CA THR A 284 3.66 4.52 -1.63
C THR A 284 3.44 3.90 -3.01
N GLN A 285 2.61 2.85 -3.14
CA GLN A 285 2.35 2.25 -4.45
C GLN A 285 1.35 3.05 -5.27
N ASP A 286 0.37 3.70 -4.65
CA ASP A 286 -0.58 4.55 -5.37
C ASP A 286 -0.26 6.04 -5.16
N LEU A 287 0.55 6.59 -6.06
CA LEU A 287 1.03 7.99 -6.00
C LEU A 287 0.20 8.95 -6.85
N GLU A 288 -0.73 8.45 -7.66
CA GLU A 288 -1.51 9.30 -8.56
C GLU A 288 -2.37 10.28 -7.78
N PHE A 289 -2.56 11.48 -8.33
CA PHE A 289 -3.42 12.48 -7.72
C PHE A 289 -4.88 11.98 -7.69
N ASN A 290 -5.34 11.56 -6.52
CA ASN A 290 -6.69 11.06 -6.34
C ASN A 290 -7.13 11.14 -4.86
N SER A 291 -8.41 10.89 -4.59
CA SER A 291 -9.00 11.01 -3.25
C SER A 291 -8.83 9.78 -2.36
N GLN A 292 -8.26 8.69 -2.89
CA GLN A 292 -8.13 7.41 -2.20
C GLN A 292 -6.67 6.95 -2.12
N ILE A 293 -6.24 6.59 -0.91
CA ILE A 293 -4.91 6.04 -0.69
C ILE A 293 -4.93 4.54 -1.01
N GLU A 294 -3.97 4.09 -1.82
CA GLU A 294 -3.72 2.68 -2.12
C GLU A 294 -4.96 1.97 -2.68
N ARG A 295 -5.43 2.41 -3.86
CA ARG A 295 -6.57 1.78 -4.55
C ARG A 295 -6.24 0.37 -4.98
N SER A 296 -7.17 -0.57 -4.74
CA SER A 296 -7.07 -1.98 -5.11
C SER A 296 -6.70 -2.21 -6.60
N SER A 297 -7.22 -1.36 -7.49
CA SER A 297 -6.94 -1.41 -8.93
C SER A 297 -5.50 -1.06 -9.31
N VAL A 298 -4.78 -0.35 -8.44
CA VAL A 298 -3.38 0.05 -8.66
C VAL A 298 -2.42 -0.88 -7.94
N ILE A 299 -2.71 -1.23 -6.68
CA ILE A 299 -1.79 -2.01 -5.84
C ILE A 299 -1.73 -3.47 -6.27
N VAL A 300 -2.85 -4.09 -6.66
CA VAL A 300 -2.87 -5.53 -7.00
C VAL A 300 -2.00 -5.80 -8.25
N PRO A 301 -2.13 -5.05 -9.37
CA PRO A 301 -1.21 -5.22 -10.50
C PRO A 301 0.26 -5.05 -10.12
N LYS A 302 0.59 -4.07 -9.27
CA LYS A 302 1.97 -3.83 -8.85
C LYS A 302 2.53 -4.93 -7.94
N LEU A 303 1.71 -5.48 -7.05
CA LEU A 303 2.08 -6.58 -6.17
C LEU A 303 2.21 -7.92 -6.90
N TRP A 304 1.39 -8.17 -7.93
CA TRP A 304 1.40 -9.43 -8.68
C TRP A 304 2.28 -9.44 -9.93
N ASN A 305 2.59 -8.28 -10.53
CA ASN A 305 3.47 -8.20 -11.71
C ASN A 305 4.94 -8.05 -11.32
N ASN A 306 5.86 -8.59 -12.14
CA ASN A 306 7.30 -8.71 -11.83
C ASN A 306 8.17 -7.47 -12.12
N THR A 307 7.60 -6.27 -12.28
CA THR A 307 8.35 -5.13 -12.83
C THR A 307 9.16 -4.33 -11.81
N LEU A 308 8.71 -4.24 -10.55
CA LEU A 308 9.34 -3.42 -9.50
C LEU A 308 9.37 -4.17 -8.16
N LEU A 309 10.32 -3.83 -7.29
CA LEU A 309 10.36 -4.32 -5.91
C LEU A 309 9.22 -3.66 -5.11
N ASN A 310 8.15 -4.43 -4.88
CA ASN A 310 6.95 -3.96 -4.20
C ASN A 310 6.65 -4.88 -3.02
N HIS A 311 6.43 -4.28 -1.84
CA HIS A 311 6.17 -5.02 -0.62
C HIS A 311 4.72 -4.84 -0.15
N LEU A 312 4.11 -5.96 0.23
CA LEU A 312 2.91 -5.95 1.05
C LEU A 312 3.33 -6.09 2.51
N LYS A 313 2.86 -5.21 3.38
CA LYS A 313 3.03 -5.32 4.83
C LYS A 313 1.67 -5.47 5.48
N VAL A 314 1.52 -6.42 6.37
CA VAL A 314 0.31 -6.67 7.15
C VAL A 314 0.70 -6.62 8.61
N ASN A 315 0.45 -5.48 9.24
CA ASN A 315 0.67 -5.28 10.67
C ASN A 315 -0.62 -5.57 11.42
N ALA A 316 -0.99 -6.85 11.45
CA ALA A 316 -2.18 -7.35 12.11
C ALA A 316 -2.01 -8.83 12.45
N THR A 317 -2.59 -9.27 13.56
CA THR A 317 -2.80 -10.69 13.83
C THR A 317 -3.88 -11.23 12.89
N TYR A 318 -3.78 -12.50 12.51
CA TYR A 318 -4.81 -13.13 11.68
C TYR A 318 -6.18 -13.08 12.38
N LYS A 319 -7.20 -12.59 11.66
CA LYS A 319 -8.59 -12.60 12.11
C LYS A 319 -9.38 -13.68 11.35
N PRO A 320 -9.83 -14.76 12.02
CA PRO A 320 -10.67 -15.76 11.37
C PRO A 320 -11.99 -15.13 10.90
N ASN A 321 -12.53 -15.60 9.78
CA ASN A 321 -13.76 -15.11 9.15
C ASN A 321 -13.71 -13.64 8.69
N CYS A 322 -12.54 -13.02 8.63
CA CYS A 322 -12.35 -11.69 8.04
C CYS A 322 -12.02 -11.83 6.55
N LYS A 323 -12.95 -11.42 5.67
CA LYS A 323 -12.75 -11.46 4.20
C LYS A 323 -11.49 -10.72 3.76
N LEU A 324 -11.17 -9.60 4.41
CA LEU A 324 -9.95 -8.84 4.12
C LEU A 324 -8.69 -9.65 4.41
N SER A 325 -8.65 -10.38 5.53
CA SER A 325 -7.51 -11.27 5.85
C SER A 325 -7.34 -12.36 4.79
N GLU A 326 -8.43 -12.95 4.30
CA GLU A 326 -8.38 -13.95 3.23
C GLU A 326 -7.92 -13.36 1.89
N SER A 327 -8.34 -12.14 1.55
CA SER A 327 -7.85 -11.41 0.37
C SER A 327 -6.35 -11.13 0.46
N LEU A 328 -5.85 -10.71 1.62
CA LEU A 328 -4.41 -10.46 1.84
C LEU A 328 -3.58 -11.75 1.73
N MET A 329 -4.09 -12.87 2.26
CA MET A 329 -3.50 -14.20 2.08
C MET A 329 -3.39 -14.57 0.60
N ARG A 330 -4.47 -14.35 -0.16
CA ARG A 330 -4.51 -14.61 -1.62
C ARG A 330 -3.47 -13.77 -2.36
N ILE A 331 -3.30 -12.49 -2.00
CA ILE A 331 -2.24 -11.66 -2.57
C ILE A 331 -0.88 -12.30 -2.29
N ALA A 332 -0.58 -12.62 -1.04
CA ALA A 332 0.72 -13.11 -0.59
C ALA A 332 1.12 -14.44 -1.25
N ILE A 333 0.21 -15.43 -1.31
CA ILE A 333 0.54 -16.75 -1.84
C ILE A 333 0.84 -16.71 -3.36
N HIS A 334 0.24 -15.77 -4.08
CA HIS A 334 0.40 -15.60 -5.53
C HIS A 334 1.41 -14.52 -5.94
N GLN A 335 2.17 -13.93 -5.00
CA GLN A 335 3.30 -13.08 -5.38
C GLN A 335 4.36 -13.89 -6.15
N SER A 336 4.93 -13.26 -7.18
CA SER A 336 5.97 -13.85 -8.04
C SER A 336 7.27 -13.04 -7.95
N GLY A 337 8.40 -13.62 -8.40
CA GLY A 337 9.65 -12.89 -8.61
C GLY A 337 10.43 -12.49 -7.36
N GLY A 338 10.61 -13.38 -6.37
CA GLY A 338 11.44 -13.12 -5.18
C GLY A 338 10.89 -12.06 -4.22
N LYS A 339 9.72 -11.49 -4.51
CA LYS A 339 9.03 -10.53 -3.66
C LYS A 339 8.52 -11.18 -2.40
N MET A 340 8.61 -10.45 -1.30
CA MET A 340 8.22 -10.91 0.02
C MET A 340 7.06 -10.07 0.55
N SER A 341 6.10 -10.74 1.16
CA SER A 341 5.10 -10.09 2.00
C SER A 341 5.47 -10.23 3.46
N TYR A 342 5.32 -9.15 4.20
CA TYR A 342 5.66 -9.09 5.62
C TYR A 342 4.38 -9.17 6.43
N PHE A 343 4.27 -10.16 7.31
CA PHE A 343 3.11 -10.36 8.16
C PHE A 343 3.54 -10.44 9.62
N THR A 344 2.85 -9.72 10.50
CA THR A 344 3.03 -9.86 11.95
C THR A 344 2.38 -11.16 12.42
N GLY A 345 3.12 -12.00 13.14
CA GLY A 345 2.67 -13.33 13.54
C GLY A 345 2.65 -14.30 12.36
N LYS A 346 3.76 -14.37 11.61
CA LYS A 346 3.90 -15.19 10.38
C LYS A 346 3.36 -16.60 10.55
N ALA A 347 3.68 -17.27 11.66
CA ALA A 347 3.30 -18.65 11.90
C ALA A 347 1.78 -18.87 11.85
N ASP A 348 1.00 -17.95 12.43
CA ASP A 348 -0.46 -18.02 12.45
C ASP A 348 -1.03 -17.83 11.04
N TRP A 349 -0.51 -16.84 10.30
CA TRP A 349 -0.88 -16.59 8.91
C TRP A 349 -0.58 -17.79 8.01
N GLU A 350 0.61 -18.39 8.14
CA GLU A 350 0.97 -19.59 7.36
C GLU A 350 0.11 -20.80 7.72
N HIS A 351 -0.17 -21.02 9.01
CA HIS A 351 -1.03 -22.10 9.47
C HIS A 351 -2.45 -21.98 8.90
N HIS A 352 -3.05 -20.80 9.02
CA HIS A 352 -4.41 -20.56 8.53
C HIS A 352 -4.49 -20.57 7.00
N LEU A 353 -3.50 -20.01 6.30
CA LEU A 353 -3.40 -20.11 4.84
C LEU A 353 -3.39 -21.58 4.41
N LYS A 354 -2.47 -22.38 4.97
CA LYS A 354 -2.35 -23.83 4.71
C LYS A 354 -3.65 -24.56 4.97
N SER A 355 -4.33 -24.29 6.08
CA SER A 355 -5.62 -24.90 6.41
C SER A 355 -6.72 -24.56 5.40
N LYS A 356 -6.77 -23.30 4.95
CA LYS A 356 -7.76 -22.77 4.00
C LYS A 356 -7.57 -23.29 2.57
N ILE A 357 -6.37 -23.67 2.18
CA ILE A 357 -6.11 -24.31 0.87
C ILE A 357 -5.80 -25.80 0.99
N GLY A 358 -5.93 -26.39 2.18
CA GLY A 358 -5.59 -27.79 2.45
C GLY A 358 -4.19 -28.20 1.98
N ASN A 359 -3.22 -27.32 2.24
CA ASN A 359 -1.79 -27.45 1.92
C ASN A 359 -1.39 -27.45 0.44
N THR A 360 -2.31 -27.25 -0.51
CA THR A 360 -1.97 -27.21 -1.95
C THR A 360 -2.74 -26.14 -2.73
N LEU A 361 -2.09 -25.58 -3.77
CA LEU A 361 -2.75 -24.77 -4.79
C LEU A 361 -3.30 -25.62 -5.94
N GLY A 362 -2.89 -26.89 -6.01
CA GLY A 362 -3.28 -27.84 -7.02
C GLY A 362 -2.23 -28.17 -8.07
N LEU A 363 -1.02 -27.60 -7.94
CA LEU A 363 0.06 -27.75 -8.91
C LEU A 363 1.03 -28.85 -8.50
N SER A 364 1.42 -28.86 -7.23
CA SER A 364 2.40 -29.78 -6.66
C SER A 364 2.07 -30.18 -5.22
N ASP A 365 2.75 -31.23 -4.75
CA ASP A 365 2.75 -31.68 -3.36
C ASP A 365 3.41 -30.66 -2.40
N ASN A 366 4.18 -29.72 -2.94
CA ASN A 366 5.03 -28.78 -2.23
C ASN A 366 4.63 -27.30 -2.47
N ASP A 367 3.41 -27.03 -2.93
CA ASP A 367 2.92 -25.68 -3.26
C ASP A 367 3.00 -24.67 -2.10
N THR A 368 3.00 -25.18 -0.86
CA THR A 368 3.12 -24.38 0.37
C THR A 368 4.50 -24.43 1.01
N SER A 369 5.46 -25.13 0.40
CA SER A 369 6.87 -25.08 0.77
C SER A 369 7.49 -23.81 0.16
N GLY A 370 8.08 -22.94 1.00
CA GLY A 370 8.63 -21.67 0.52
C GLY A 370 7.58 -20.59 0.23
N LEU A 371 6.57 -20.44 1.11
CA LEU A 371 5.69 -19.26 1.08
C LEU A 371 6.52 -17.98 1.20
N ASN A 372 6.22 -16.99 0.36
CA ASN A 372 6.86 -15.67 0.35
C ASN A 372 6.36 -14.78 1.50
N ILE A 373 6.16 -15.37 2.68
CA ILE A 373 5.70 -14.69 3.89
C ILE A 373 6.89 -14.61 4.86
N ILE A 374 7.22 -13.40 5.28
CA ILE A 374 8.29 -13.10 6.24
C ILE A 374 7.67 -12.45 7.47
N GLU A 375 8.26 -12.69 8.65
CA GLU A 375 7.84 -12.02 9.88
C GLU A 375 8.04 -10.50 9.76
N ASN A 376 6.97 -9.75 10.05
CA ASN A 376 7.02 -8.30 10.05
C ASN A 376 7.45 -7.78 11.43
N ASN A 377 8.74 -7.46 11.56
CA ASN A 377 9.28 -6.92 12.81
C ASN A 377 9.14 -5.39 12.91
N GLU A 378 8.67 -4.71 11.87
CA GLU A 378 8.64 -3.25 11.83
C GLU A 378 7.32 -2.73 11.24
N ARG A 379 6.55 -2.04 12.06
CA ARG A 379 5.37 -1.29 11.63
C ARG A 379 5.80 0.04 11.02
N PHE A 380 5.35 0.32 9.80
CA PHE A 380 5.54 1.62 9.19
C PHE A 380 4.53 2.64 9.71
N LEU A 381 5.00 3.87 9.88
CA LEU A 381 4.25 4.98 10.44
C LEU A 381 3.92 5.97 9.33
N SER A 382 2.65 6.03 8.94
CA SER A 382 2.19 6.98 7.94
C SER A 382 1.22 7.99 8.53
N ALA A 383 1.43 9.28 8.24
CA ALA A 383 0.46 10.32 8.57
C ALA A 383 -0.75 10.27 7.62
N GLU A 384 -0.54 9.88 6.37
CA GLU A 384 -1.59 9.63 5.39
C GLU A 384 -2.17 8.21 5.55
N ILE A 385 -3.45 8.11 5.92
CA ILE A 385 -4.14 6.83 6.13
C ILE A 385 -5.54 6.86 5.51
N ARG A 386 -5.92 5.75 4.88
CA ARG A 386 -7.31 5.43 4.52
C ARG A 386 -7.88 4.47 5.56
N PRO A 387 -8.77 4.92 6.46
CA PRO A 387 -9.38 4.06 7.45
C PRO A 387 -10.52 3.23 6.83
N LEU A 388 -10.63 1.97 7.26
CA LEU A 388 -11.77 1.08 7.03
C LEU A 388 -12.47 0.87 8.38
N VAL A 389 -13.36 1.81 8.71
CA VAL A 389 -13.94 1.95 10.06
C VAL A 389 -14.91 0.81 10.34
N GLY A 390 -15.77 0.47 9.37
CA GLY A 390 -16.79 -0.55 9.52
C GLY A 390 -16.39 -1.91 8.92
N ILE A 391 -17.12 -2.95 9.32
CA ILE A 391 -17.03 -4.28 8.67
C ILE A 391 -17.40 -4.18 7.19
N ALA A 392 -18.44 -3.40 6.84
CA ALA A 392 -18.86 -3.20 5.47
C ALA A 392 -17.73 -2.59 4.60
N ASP A 393 -16.94 -1.66 5.14
CA ASP A 393 -15.81 -1.06 4.44
C ASP A 393 -14.72 -2.11 4.18
N GLN A 394 -14.45 -2.98 5.17
CA GLN A 394 -13.49 -4.08 5.04
C GLN A 394 -13.94 -5.11 4.01
N GLU A 395 -15.23 -5.46 3.98
CA GLU A 395 -15.77 -6.38 2.99
C GLU A 395 -15.73 -5.79 1.57
N THR A 396 -16.06 -4.51 1.44
CA THR A 396 -15.99 -3.79 0.15
C THR A 396 -14.55 -3.78 -0.37
N ASP A 397 -13.57 -3.42 0.47
CA ASP A 397 -12.15 -3.43 0.08
C ASP A 397 -11.70 -4.86 -0.28
N ALA A 398 -12.11 -5.86 0.48
CA ALA A 398 -11.80 -7.26 0.20
C ALA A 398 -12.38 -7.75 -1.14
N GLU A 399 -13.59 -7.33 -1.49
CA GLU A 399 -14.25 -7.64 -2.77
C GLU A 399 -13.53 -6.94 -3.94
N GLU A 400 -13.14 -5.68 -3.78
CA GLU A 400 -12.36 -4.96 -4.78
C GLU A 400 -10.99 -5.60 -5.01
N LEU A 401 -10.28 -6.00 -3.95
CA LEU A 401 -9.01 -6.74 -4.07
C LEU A 401 -9.20 -8.03 -4.85
N ASN A 402 -10.22 -8.83 -4.51
CA ASN A 402 -10.53 -10.10 -5.18
C ASN A 402 -10.91 -9.92 -6.65
N LYS A 403 -11.69 -8.89 -6.97
CA LYS A 403 -12.05 -8.53 -8.34
C LYS A 403 -10.82 -8.19 -9.16
N ASN A 404 -9.94 -7.32 -8.66
CA ASN A 404 -8.72 -6.92 -9.38
C ASN A 404 -7.74 -8.10 -9.56
N MET A 405 -7.59 -8.95 -8.54
CA MET A 405 -6.81 -10.20 -8.64
C MET A 405 -7.37 -11.13 -9.71
N LEU A 406 -8.69 -11.29 -9.77
CA LEU A 406 -9.35 -12.11 -10.77
C LEU A 406 -9.14 -11.57 -12.19
N LEU A 407 -9.28 -10.26 -12.40
CA LEU A 407 -9.05 -9.62 -13.69
C LEU A 407 -7.62 -9.87 -14.21
N ILE A 408 -6.60 -9.74 -13.35
CA ILE A 408 -5.21 -10.03 -13.73
C ILE A 408 -5.04 -11.50 -14.11
N THR A 409 -5.61 -12.40 -13.30
CA THR A 409 -5.57 -13.84 -13.56
C THR A 409 -6.20 -14.16 -14.91
N TRP A 410 -7.37 -13.59 -15.19
CA TRP A 410 -8.08 -13.77 -16.44
C TRP A 410 -7.31 -13.24 -17.65
N GLN A 411 -6.70 -12.06 -17.55
CA GLN A 411 -5.87 -11.52 -18.63
C GLN A 411 -4.68 -12.44 -18.94
N ALA A 412 -4.01 -12.96 -17.91
CA ALA A 412 -2.92 -13.93 -18.09
C ALA A 412 -3.40 -15.24 -18.74
N ILE A 413 -4.59 -15.74 -18.37
CA ILE A 413 -5.23 -16.89 -19.00
C ILE A 413 -5.53 -16.60 -20.47
N LYS A 414 -6.07 -15.42 -20.81
CA LYS A 414 -6.38 -15.03 -22.19
C LYS A 414 -5.14 -15.04 -23.07
N THR A 415 -4.04 -14.45 -22.60
CA THR A 415 -2.76 -14.48 -23.32
C THR A 415 -2.28 -15.91 -23.54
N LYS A 416 -2.21 -16.73 -22.49
CA LYS A 416 -1.73 -18.12 -22.61
C LYS A 416 -2.64 -19.01 -23.46
N MET A 417 -3.96 -18.81 -23.39
CA MET A 417 -4.92 -19.53 -24.23
C MET A 417 -4.73 -19.17 -25.70
N ALA A 418 -4.61 -17.88 -26.03
CA ALA A 418 -4.35 -17.44 -27.40
C ALA A 418 -3.03 -18.02 -27.95
N ASP A 419 -1.98 -18.05 -27.13
CA ASP A 419 -0.70 -18.67 -27.50
C ASP A 419 -0.86 -20.19 -27.72
N LYS A 420 -1.59 -20.89 -26.85
CA LYS A 420 -1.89 -22.32 -27.02
C LYS A 420 -2.67 -22.63 -28.29
N ILE A 421 -3.71 -21.84 -28.61
CA ILE A 421 -4.47 -21.99 -29.86
C ILE A 421 -3.51 -21.78 -31.05
N ARG A 422 -2.70 -20.71 -31.02
CA ARG A 422 -1.78 -20.39 -32.11
C ARG A 422 -0.72 -21.47 -32.36
N LEU A 423 -0.24 -22.10 -31.28
CA LEU A 423 0.81 -23.13 -31.32
C LEU A 423 0.29 -24.55 -31.62
N LEU A 424 -1.03 -24.73 -31.84
CA LEU A 424 -1.56 -26.02 -32.28
C LEU A 424 -0.91 -26.46 -33.59
N ASN A 425 -0.54 -27.74 -33.68
CA ASN A 425 0.05 -28.31 -34.88
C ASN A 425 -0.99 -28.33 -36.02
N THR A 426 -0.67 -27.67 -37.13
CA THR A 426 -1.53 -27.62 -38.33
C THR A 426 -0.93 -28.34 -39.53
N ASN A 427 0.07 -29.21 -39.33
CA ASN A 427 0.70 -29.95 -40.43
C ASN A 427 -0.24 -30.96 -41.08
N HIS A 428 -1.23 -31.47 -40.34
CA HIS A 428 -2.23 -32.42 -40.85
C HIS A 428 -3.57 -31.72 -41.15
N SER A 429 -4.15 -31.05 -40.17
CA SER A 429 -5.39 -30.27 -40.31
C SER A 429 -5.36 -29.02 -39.44
N SER A 430 -5.90 -27.90 -39.94
CA SER A 430 -6.13 -26.69 -39.14
C SER A 430 -7.55 -26.62 -38.54
N GLU A 431 -8.40 -27.61 -38.83
CA GLU A 431 -9.82 -27.62 -38.51
C GLU A 431 -10.09 -27.37 -37.01
N LEU A 432 -9.44 -28.14 -36.14
CA LEU A 432 -9.57 -27.99 -34.69
C LEU A 432 -9.12 -26.61 -34.22
N ARG A 433 -7.96 -26.13 -34.72
CA ARG A 433 -7.42 -24.82 -34.35
C ARG A 433 -8.39 -23.70 -34.69
N ASP A 434 -8.88 -23.68 -35.93
CA ASP A 434 -9.74 -22.62 -36.44
C ASP A 434 -11.10 -22.64 -35.72
N ALA A 435 -11.65 -23.82 -35.42
CA ALA A 435 -12.88 -23.96 -34.64
C ALA A 435 -12.69 -23.53 -33.16
N MET A 436 -11.54 -23.85 -32.55
CA MET A 436 -11.21 -23.39 -31.20
C MET A 436 -11.03 -21.89 -31.13
N ASP A 437 -10.36 -21.27 -32.11
CA ASP A 437 -10.20 -19.80 -32.18
C ASP A 437 -11.58 -19.12 -32.28
N ASN A 438 -12.45 -19.62 -33.16
CA ASN A 438 -13.81 -19.11 -33.30
C ASN A 438 -14.61 -19.23 -31.99
N ARG A 439 -14.58 -20.40 -31.35
CA ARG A 439 -15.29 -20.63 -30.08
C ARG A 439 -14.72 -19.78 -28.95
N TRP A 440 -13.40 -19.62 -28.89
CA TRP A 440 -12.73 -18.78 -27.90
C TRP A 440 -13.12 -17.31 -28.05
N ARG A 441 -13.21 -16.79 -29.29
CA ARG A 441 -13.70 -15.43 -29.56
C ARG A 441 -15.15 -15.20 -29.12
N ILE A 442 -15.97 -16.24 -29.02
CA ILE A 442 -17.33 -16.17 -28.47
C ILE A 442 -17.30 -16.17 -26.93
N TRP A 443 -16.44 -16.98 -26.32
CA TRP A 443 -16.35 -17.08 -24.85
C TRP A 443 -15.75 -15.84 -24.21
N VAL A 444 -14.70 -15.25 -24.80
CA VAL A 444 -13.97 -14.12 -24.21
C VAL A 444 -14.90 -12.95 -23.84
N PRO A 445 -15.77 -12.43 -24.73
CA PRO A 445 -16.71 -11.36 -24.37
C PRO A 445 -17.66 -11.75 -23.23
N GLN A 446 -18.19 -12.98 -23.23
CA GLN A 446 -19.14 -13.44 -22.20
C GLN A 446 -18.50 -13.48 -20.80
N PHE A 447 -17.21 -13.78 -20.73
CA PHE A 447 -16.45 -13.72 -19.49
C PHE A 447 -16.01 -12.30 -19.16
N ASP A 448 -15.56 -11.51 -20.13
CA ASP A 448 -15.15 -10.11 -19.92
C ASP A 448 -16.31 -9.27 -19.32
N ASP A 449 -17.56 -9.55 -19.73
CA ASP A 449 -18.76 -8.89 -19.23
C ASP A 449 -19.18 -9.35 -17.81
N SER A 450 -18.59 -10.43 -17.26
CA SER A 450 -19.03 -10.99 -15.98
C SER A 450 -17.88 -11.64 -15.17
N PRO A 451 -17.23 -10.88 -14.27
CA PRO A 451 -16.24 -11.42 -13.32
C PRO A 451 -16.80 -12.55 -12.45
N GLU A 452 -18.08 -12.53 -12.09
CA GLU A 452 -18.68 -13.60 -11.30
C GLU A 452 -18.72 -14.94 -12.05
N LYS A 453 -18.97 -14.93 -13.37
CA LYS A 453 -18.88 -16.14 -14.19
C LYS A 453 -17.45 -16.68 -14.24
N GLN A 454 -16.46 -15.80 -14.36
CA GLN A 454 -15.04 -16.18 -14.32
C GLN A 454 -14.71 -16.86 -12.97
N ARG A 455 -15.09 -16.21 -11.87
CA ARG A 455 -14.87 -16.73 -10.51
C ARG A 455 -15.53 -18.09 -10.32
N ALA A 456 -16.80 -18.23 -10.67
CA ALA A 456 -17.53 -19.47 -10.55
C ALA A 456 -16.89 -20.62 -11.34
N LEU A 457 -16.43 -20.35 -12.56
CA LEU A 457 -15.74 -21.34 -13.39
C LEU A 457 -14.40 -21.76 -12.77
N PHE A 458 -13.58 -20.82 -12.33
CA PHE A 458 -12.27 -21.15 -11.75
C PHE A 458 -12.39 -21.83 -10.40
N ARG A 459 -13.40 -21.49 -9.59
CA ARG A 459 -13.71 -22.22 -8.35
C ARG A 459 -13.98 -23.70 -8.65
N LYS A 460 -14.89 -23.99 -9.59
CA LYS A 460 -15.17 -25.37 -10.02
C LYS A 460 -13.92 -26.11 -10.49
N MET A 461 -13.03 -25.41 -11.21
CA MET A 461 -11.76 -25.98 -11.66
C MET A 461 -10.76 -26.31 -10.56
N LEU A 462 -10.79 -25.58 -9.45
CA LEU A 462 -9.81 -25.68 -8.36
C LEU A 462 -10.38 -26.25 -7.07
N HIS A 463 -11.63 -26.73 -7.07
CA HIS A 463 -12.33 -27.25 -5.90
C HIS A 463 -13.30 -28.36 -6.30
N PRO A 464 -12.84 -29.62 -6.24
CA PRO A 464 -13.72 -30.77 -6.31
C PRO A 464 -14.73 -30.73 -5.17
N ASN A 465 -15.98 -31.14 -5.43
CA ASN A 465 -17.03 -31.14 -4.39
C ASN A 465 -16.68 -32.05 -3.21
N ALA A 466 -15.83 -33.05 -3.43
CA ALA A 466 -15.32 -33.98 -2.43
C ALA A 466 -14.46 -33.30 -1.33
N GLU A 467 -13.88 -32.13 -1.59
CA GLU A 467 -12.83 -31.52 -0.77
C GLU A 467 -13.33 -30.75 0.47
N GLY A 468 -14.64 -30.72 0.71
CA GLY A 468 -15.23 -30.01 1.85
C GLY A 468 -15.39 -28.49 1.62
N LYS A 469 -16.29 -27.86 2.39
CA LYS A 469 -16.66 -26.43 2.22
C LYS A 469 -15.71 -25.47 2.91
N GLU A 470 -14.86 -25.98 3.80
CA GLU A 470 -13.90 -25.22 4.56
C GLU A 470 -12.65 -24.83 3.76
N ILE A 471 -12.41 -25.52 2.64
CA ILE A 471 -11.41 -25.16 1.65
C ILE A 471 -11.89 -23.95 0.86
N ASN A 472 -11.15 -22.85 0.94
CA ASN A 472 -11.44 -21.64 0.19
C ASN A 472 -10.72 -21.66 -1.15
N SER A 473 -11.46 -22.09 -2.18
CA SER A 473 -11.01 -22.15 -3.56
C SER A 473 -10.60 -20.79 -4.15
N ASP A 474 -11.13 -19.66 -3.64
CA ASP A 474 -10.73 -18.34 -4.15
C ASP A 474 -9.26 -18.04 -3.89
N ILE A 475 -8.74 -18.49 -2.75
CA ILE A 475 -7.33 -18.29 -2.38
C ILE A 475 -6.42 -19.03 -3.36
N ARG A 476 -6.90 -20.10 -4.01
CA ARG A 476 -6.15 -20.82 -5.05
C ARG A 476 -6.14 -20.12 -6.40
N ILE A 477 -7.05 -19.17 -6.66
CA ILE A 477 -7.15 -18.50 -7.96
C ILE A 477 -6.14 -17.35 -8.02
N GLY A 478 -5.10 -17.47 -8.84
CA GLY A 478 -4.14 -16.40 -9.02
C GLY A 478 -3.03 -16.72 -10.03
N SER A 479 -2.01 -15.85 -10.07
CA SER A 479 -0.91 -15.91 -11.06
C SER A 479 -0.23 -17.29 -11.14
N LYS A 480 0.03 -17.94 -10.00
CA LYS A 480 0.67 -19.26 -9.92
C LYS A 480 -0.18 -20.37 -10.54
N THR A 481 -1.52 -20.29 -10.43
CA THR A 481 -2.45 -21.31 -10.94
C THR A 481 -2.95 -21.03 -12.35
N VAL A 482 -2.56 -19.91 -12.98
CA VAL A 482 -2.88 -19.62 -14.38
C VAL A 482 -2.57 -20.81 -15.30
N GLY A 483 -1.45 -21.51 -15.09
CA GLY A 483 -1.08 -22.68 -15.92
C GLY A 483 -2.11 -23.81 -15.88
N ILE A 484 -2.51 -24.28 -14.69
CA ILE A 484 -3.50 -25.34 -14.54
C ILE A 484 -4.90 -24.90 -15.02
N LEU A 485 -5.28 -23.64 -14.74
CA LEU A 485 -6.55 -23.08 -15.19
C LEU A 485 -6.61 -23.01 -16.72
N THR A 486 -5.55 -22.56 -17.37
CA THR A 486 -5.42 -22.57 -18.83
C THR A 486 -5.52 -23.99 -19.38
N ASP A 487 -4.90 -24.99 -18.75
CA ASP A 487 -4.98 -26.39 -19.19
C ASP A 487 -6.40 -26.97 -19.04
N GLY A 488 -7.10 -26.62 -17.95
CA GLY A 488 -8.51 -26.97 -17.76
C GLY A 488 -9.41 -26.36 -18.84
N LEU A 489 -9.34 -25.04 -19.01
CA LEU A 489 -10.08 -24.31 -20.05
C LEU A 489 -9.78 -24.82 -21.45
N TRP A 490 -8.53 -25.19 -21.73
CA TRP A 490 -8.11 -25.73 -23.00
C TRP A 490 -8.87 -27.00 -23.38
N LEU A 491 -8.95 -27.97 -22.47
CA LEU A 491 -9.68 -29.22 -22.73
C LEU A 491 -11.19 -29.00 -22.73
N LEU A 492 -11.70 -28.11 -21.88
CA LEU A 492 -13.11 -27.73 -21.90
C LEU A 492 -13.50 -27.11 -23.25
N LEU A 493 -12.63 -26.29 -23.84
CA LEU A 493 -12.82 -25.69 -25.16
C LEU A 493 -12.81 -26.76 -26.27
N ILE A 494 -11.89 -27.72 -26.21
CA ILE A 494 -11.86 -28.85 -27.15
C ILE A 494 -13.16 -29.66 -27.06
N ALA A 495 -13.58 -30.04 -25.85
CA ALA A 495 -14.82 -30.76 -25.63
C ALA A 495 -16.03 -29.99 -26.19
N SER A 496 -16.10 -28.68 -25.95
CA SER A 496 -17.16 -27.83 -26.50
C SER A 496 -17.17 -27.84 -28.03
N VAL A 497 -16.02 -27.68 -28.69
CA VAL A 497 -15.92 -27.71 -30.16
C VAL A 497 -16.32 -29.06 -30.73
N CYS A 498 -15.94 -30.16 -30.09
CA CYS A 498 -16.16 -31.52 -30.62
C CYS A 498 -17.54 -32.10 -30.30
N LEU A 499 -18.23 -31.60 -29.27
CA LEU A 499 -19.54 -32.11 -28.84
C LEU A 499 -20.71 -31.18 -29.20
N ASP A 500 -20.49 -29.87 -29.31
CA ASP A 500 -21.52 -28.87 -29.58
C ASP A 500 -21.40 -28.30 -31.01
N ASN A 501 -22.02 -29.01 -31.96
CA ASN A 501 -22.07 -28.68 -33.38
C ASN A 501 -22.85 -27.39 -33.68
N ASP A 502 -23.70 -26.94 -32.75
CA ASP A 502 -24.67 -25.86 -32.95
C ASP A 502 -24.04 -24.46 -32.86
N GLY A 503 -22.76 -24.38 -32.47
CA GLY A 503 -22.00 -23.12 -32.44
C GLY A 503 -22.38 -22.15 -31.32
N LYS A 504 -23.33 -22.49 -30.43
CA LYS A 504 -23.87 -21.58 -29.41
C LYS A 504 -22.87 -21.26 -28.29
N GLY A 505 -21.94 -22.17 -28.01
CA GLY A 505 -20.79 -21.83 -27.18
C GLY A 505 -21.08 -21.71 -25.69
N ASP A 506 -21.98 -22.50 -25.12
CA ASP A 506 -22.07 -22.60 -23.65
C ASP A 506 -21.01 -23.59 -23.13
N TRP A 507 -20.14 -23.12 -22.23
CA TRP A 507 -19.09 -23.92 -21.61
C TRP A 507 -19.62 -24.80 -20.46
N ASN A 508 -20.75 -24.45 -19.85
CA ASN A 508 -21.36 -25.23 -18.78
C ASN A 508 -22.31 -26.30 -19.35
N ASN A 509 -22.97 -26.04 -20.48
CA ASN A 509 -23.92 -26.96 -21.10
C ASN A 509 -23.59 -27.21 -22.58
N MET A 510 -23.03 -28.38 -22.88
CA MET A 510 -22.65 -28.74 -24.24
C MET A 510 -23.80 -29.47 -24.94
N ALA A 511 -24.17 -28.98 -26.13
CA ALA A 511 -25.26 -29.51 -26.96
C ALA A 511 -26.62 -29.60 -26.25
N GLY A 512 -26.83 -28.87 -25.16
CA GLY A 512 -28.05 -28.91 -24.34
C GLY A 512 -28.24 -30.19 -23.52
N ILE A 513 -27.26 -31.12 -23.56
CA ILE A 513 -27.40 -32.50 -23.05
C ILE A 513 -26.39 -32.80 -21.93
N TYR A 514 -25.21 -32.17 -21.97
CA TYR A 514 -24.12 -32.46 -21.04
C TYR A 514 -23.80 -31.26 -20.17
N ASN A 515 -24.09 -31.34 -18.87
CA ASN A 515 -23.53 -30.40 -17.90
C ASN A 515 -22.06 -30.75 -17.65
N ALA A 516 -21.15 -29.86 -18.05
CA ALA A 516 -19.71 -30.07 -17.95
C ALA A 516 -19.14 -29.53 -16.64
N ASN A 517 -18.27 -30.31 -16.01
CA ASN A 517 -17.36 -29.84 -14.97
C ASN A 517 -15.92 -30.22 -15.33
N THR A 518 -14.97 -29.34 -15.00
CA THR A 518 -13.55 -29.56 -15.25
C THR A 518 -12.83 -29.50 -13.92
N ILE A 519 -12.00 -30.49 -13.61
CA ILE A 519 -11.07 -30.48 -12.49
C ILE A 519 -9.67 -30.23 -13.06
N ALA A 520 -9.13 -29.05 -12.78
CA ALA A 520 -7.84 -28.61 -13.29
C ALA A 520 -6.66 -29.00 -12.38
N LEU A 521 -6.97 -29.47 -11.18
CA LEU A 521 -6.00 -29.85 -10.16
C LEU A 521 -5.20 -31.09 -10.57
N GLN A 522 -3.90 -31.06 -10.28
CA GLN A 522 -3.07 -32.27 -10.20
C GLN A 522 -3.07 -32.83 -8.77
N TYR A 523 -3.07 -31.95 -7.77
CA TYR A 523 -3.10 -32.29 -6.35
C TYR A 523 -4.31 -31.65 -5.67
N TRP A 524 -4.81 -32.27 -4.60
CA TRP A 524 -5.96 -31.79 -3.83
C TRP A 524 -5.80 -32.18 -2.35
N SER A 525 -6.73 -31.74 -1.49
CA SER A 525 -6.60 -31.88 -0.03
C SER A 525 -7.19 -33.18 0.55
N GLY A 526 -7.83 -34.00 -0.30
CA GLY A 526 -8.57 -35.19 0.09
C GLY A 526 -10.03 -34.91 0.47
N LEU A 527 -10.70 -35.95 0.95
CA LEU A 527 -12.11 -35.90 1.38
C LEU A 527 -12.30 -35.02 2.63
N PHE A 528 -13.50 -34.46 2.78
CA PHE A 528 -13.83 -33.57 3.90
C PHE A 528 -13.65 -34.21 5.30
N ASP A 529 -13.89 -35.52 5.43
CA ASP A 529 -13.76 -36.28 6.69
C ASP A 529 -12.34 -36.86 6.90
N ASP A 530 -11.48 -36.79 5.89
CA ASP A 530 -10.14 -37.35 5.95
C ASP A 530 -9.16 -36.40 6.67
N LYS A 531 -8.07 -36.97 7.16
CA LYS A 531 -6.94 -36.18 7.64
C LYS A 531 -6.38 -35.36 6.46
N LYS A 532 -6.60 -34.05 6.51
CA LYS A 532 -6.14 -33.09 5.48
C LYS A 532 -4.67 -33.33 5.13
N GLY A 533 -4.42 -33.57 3.85
CA GLY A 533 -3.10 -33.86 3.31
C GLY A 533 -3.08 -33.64 1.80
N VAL A 534 -1.91 -33.37 1.25
CA VAL A 534 -1.77 -33.21 -0.20
C VAL A 534 -1.79 -34.58 -0.85
N LYS A 535 -2.82 -34.85 -1.64
CA LYS A 535 -3.02 -36.10 -2.38
C LYS A 535 -2.97 -35.82 -3.87
N GLU A 536 -2.41 -36.74 -4.66
CA GLU A 536 -2.50 -36.63 -6.12
C GLU A 536 -3.92 -37.06 -6.58
N VAL A 537 -4.49 -36.31 -7.52
CA VAL A 537 -5.85 -36.57 -8.02
C VAL A 537 -5.92 -37.94 -8.71
N ILE A 538 -4.88 -38.32 -9.46
CA ILE A 538 -4.86 -39.58 -10.23
C ILE A 538 -5.05 -40.83 -9.35
N GLU A 539 -4.48 -40.82 -8.14
CA GLU A 539 -4.58 -41.93 -7.18
C GLU A 539 -5.95 -41.99 -6.50
N ASN A 540 -6.70 -40.89 -6.51
CA ASN A 540 -7.95 -40.71 -5.77
C ASN A 540 -9.14 -40.35 -6.69
N CYS A 541 -9.02 -40.57 -8.01
CA CYS A 541 -10.04 -40.16 -8.98
C CYS A 541 -11.44 -40.72 -8.67
N LYS A 542 -11.54 -41.93 -8.11
CA LYS A 542 -12.84 -42.57 -7.80
C LYS A 542 -13.62 -41.77 -6.76
N GLU A 543 -12.93 -41.24 -5.75
CA GLU A 543 -13.52 -40.42 -4.68
C GLU A 543 -14.00 -39.08 -5.23
N VAL A 544 -13.16 -38.44 -6.06
CA VAL A 544 -13.53 -37.20 -6.73
C VAL A 544 -14.75 -37.41 -7.63
N ILE A 545 -14.72 -38.41 -8.51
CA ILE A 545 -15.83 -38.74 -9.43
C ILE A 545 -17.14 -38.99 -8.67
N GLY A 546 -17.10 -39.74 -7.57
CA GLY A 546 -18.30 -40.13 -6.82
C GLY A 546 -19.07 -38.95 -6.23
N MET A 547 -18.42 -37.81 -5.97
CA MET A 547 -19.03 -36.62 -5.39
C MET A 547 -19.36 -35.53 -6.42
N GLU A 548 -19.05 -35.76 -7.70
CA GLU A 548 -19.33 -34.81 -8.77
C GLU A 548 -20.73 -35.02 -9.38
N HIS A 549 -21.43 -33.93 -9.68
CA HIS A 549 -22.80 -33.95 -10.20
C HIS A 549 -22.89 -33.64 -11.70
N ALA A 550 -21.76 -33.67 -12.40
CA ALA A 550 -21.64 -33.34 -13.81
C ALA A 550 -21.92 -34.56 -14.72
N ASP A 551 -22.50 -34.31 -15.89
CA ASP A 551 -22.68 -35.35 -16.91
C ASP A 551 -21.36 -35.64 -17.63
N LEU A 552 -20.56 -34.59 -17.86
CA LEU A 552 -19.23 -34.64 -18.46
C LEU A 552 -18.21 -34.15 -17.44
N LEU A 553 -17.28 -35.02 -17.04
CA LEU A 553 -16.18 -34.65 -16.15
C LEU A 553 -14.86 -34.66 -16.92
N ILE A 554 -14.11 -33.56 -16.83
CA ILE A 554 -12.84 -33.36 -17.54
C ILE A 554 -11.72 -33.24 -16.51
N PHE A 555 -10.72 -34.12 -16.58
CA PHE A 555 -9.49 -34.01 -15.79
C PHE A 555 -8.33 -33.56 -16.68
N SER A 556 -7.83 -32.34 -16.48
CA SER A 556 -6.78 -31.79 -17.34
C SER A 556 -5.36 -32.24 -17.00
N LYS A 557 -5.14 -32.71 -15.76
CA LYS A 557 -3.83 -33.15 -15.28
C LYS A 557 -3.68 -34.67 -15.17
N VAL A 558 -4.77 -35.42 -15.31
CA VAL A 558 -4.74 -36.88 -15.31
C VAL A 558 -4.39 -37.37 -16.72
N GLN A 559 -3.25 -38.06 -16.84
CA GLN A 559 -2.79 -38.64 -18.11
C GLN A 559 -3.16 -40.12 -18.28
N ALA A 560 -3.72 -40.74 -17.24
CA ALA A 560 -4.26 -42.10 -17.31
C ALA A 560 -5.45 -42.18 -18.26
N SER A 561 -5.63 -43.35 -18.87
CA SER A 561 -6.80 -43.68 -19.68
C SER A 561 -8.08 -43.71 -18.83
N HIS A 562 -9.24 -43.61 -19.47
CA HIS A 562 -10.53 -43.69 -18.78
C HIS A 562 -10.69 -45.01 -18.01
N SER A 563 -10.22 -46.13 -18.58
CA SER A 563 -10.32 -47.46 -17.96
C SER A 563 -9.50 -47.54 -16.67
N GLU A 564 -8.29 -47.01 -16.68
CA GLU A 564 -7.43 -46.95 -15.49
C GLU A 564 -8.07 -46.08 -14.39
N VAL A 565 -8.63 -44.93 -14.76
CA VAL A 565 -9.30 -44.03 -13.81
C VAL A 565 -10.54 -44.66 -13.19
N LEU A 566 -11.33 -45.39 -13.97
CA LEU A 566 -12.51 -46.11 -13.49
C LEU A 566 -12.16 -47.43 -12.78
N GLY A 567 -10.93 -47.92 -12.96
CA GLY A 567 -10.44 -49.20 -12.45
C GLY A 567 -11.09 -50.41 -13.12
N LEU A 568 -11.40 -50.29 -14.41
CA LEU A 568 -11.95 -51.38 -15.23
C LEU A 568 -10.84 -52.36 -15.59
N LYS A 569 -11.09 -53.67 -15.46
CA LYS A 569 -10.15 -54.68 -15.97
C LYS A 569 -10.20 -54.74 -17.49
N ILE A 570 -9.13 -55.27 -18.09
CA ILE A 570 -9.11 -55.65 -19.51
C ILE A 570 -10.27 -56.67 -19.70
N ASP A 571 -11.20 -56.36 -20.60
CA ASP A 571 -12.45 -57.08 -20.92
C ASP A 571 -13.67 -56.88 -19.98
N GLU A 572 -13.62 -56.00 -18.98
CA GLU A 572 -14.84 -55.59 -18.29
C GLU A 572 -15.57 -54.50 -19.10
N PRO A 573 -16.82 -54.72 -19.56
CA PRO A 573 -17.65 -53.63 -20.07
C PRO A 573 -17.82 -52.59 -18.94
N VAL A 574 -18.08 -51.33 -19.30
CA VAL A 574 -18.35 -50.26 -18.33
C VAL A 574 -19.68 -50.54 -17.61
N GLN A 575 -19.67 -51.51 -16.70
CA GLN A 575 -20.77 -51.85 -15.81
C GLN A 575 -20.30 -51.54 -14.40
N LYS A 576 -20.74 -50.42 -13.86
CA LYS A 576 -20.85 -50.28 -12.42
C LYS A 576 -22.33 -50.38 -12.05
N GLU A 577 -22.62 -51.38 -11.23
CA GLU A 577 -23.83 -51.45 -10.43
C GLU A 577 -23.97 -50.12 -9.67
N ASN A 578 -25.03 -49.37 -9.97
CA ASN A 578 -25.40 -48.18 -9.22
C ASN A 578 -26.57 -48.55 -8.31
N THR A 579 -26.35 -48.49 -7.01
CA THR A 579 -27.43 -48.48 -6.01
C THR A 579 -28.34 -47.27 -6.24
N LEU A 580 -29.65 -47.49 -6.23
CA LEU A 580 -30.75 -46.54 -6.45
C LEU A 580 -30.70 -45.23 -5.61
N ALA A 581 -29.75 -45.07 -4.69
CA ALA A 581 -29.65 -43.95 -3.76
C ALA A 581 -28.87 -42.73 -4.28
N GLU A 582 -28.07 -42.86 -5.35
CA GLU A 582 -27.19 -41.78 -5.86
C GLU A 582 -27.77 -41.14 -7.15
N GLY A 583 -28.59 -40.11 -6.97
CA GLY A 583 -29.50 -39.56 -7.99
C GLY A 583 -28.92 -38.80 -9.20
N LYS A 584 -27.68 -39.01 -9.64
CA LYS A 584 -27.19 -38.49 -10.95
C LYS A 584 -25.94 -39.23 -11.46
N GLN A 585 -25.94 -39.61 -12.73
CA GLN A 585 -24.97 -40.55 -13.31
C GLN A 585 -23.99 -39.82 -14.25
N LEU A 586 -22.68 -39.95 -14.00
CA LEU A 586 -21.63 -39.52 -14.92
C LEU A 586 -21.83 -40.20 -16.29
N LYS A 587 -21.95 -39.41 -17.37
CA LYS A 587 -22.17 -39.93 -18.73
C LYS A 587 -20.88 -40.04 -19.52
N MET A 588 -19.91 -39.15 -19.26
CA MET A 588 -18.67 -39.09 -20.01
C MET A 588 -17.51 -38.62 -19.12
N LEU A 589 -16.36 -39.27 -19.30
CA LEU A 589 -15.10 -38.92 -18.63
C LEU A 589 -14.04 -38.59 -19.68
N MET A 590 -13.41 -37.43 -19.56
CA MET A 590 -12.33 -37.00 -20.44
C MET A 590 -11.05 -36.79 -19.63
N THR A 591 -9.96 -37.42 -20.05
CA THR A 591 -8.62 -37.28 -19.46
C THR A 591 -7.61 -36.87 -20.53
N TYR A 592 -6.51 -36.22 -20.13
CA TYR A 592 -5.45 -35.78 -21.05
C TYR A 592 -4.45 -36.89 -21.39
N ASN A 593 -4.97 -38.06 -21.78
CA ASN A 593 -4.17 -39.24 -22.05
C ASN A 593 -3.43 -39.19 -23.41
N ILE A 594 -2.54 -40.16 -23.64
CA ILE A 594 -1.72 -40.24 -24.86
C ILE A 594 -2.57 -40.25 -26.14
N HIS A 595 -3.68 -40.99 -26.17
CA HIS A 595 -4.51 -41.12 -27.35
C HIS A 595 -5.19 -39.79 -27.71
N LEU A 596 -5.79 -39.11 -26.73
CA LEU A 596 -6.37 -37.79 -26.93
C LEU A 596 -5.31 -36.78 -27.41
N ARG A 597 -4.10 -36.79 -26.85
CA ARG A 597 -3.00 -35.93 -27.30
C ARG A 597 -2.64 -36.15 -28.77
N GLN A 598 -2.58 -37.42 -29.20
CA GLN A 598 -2.31 -37.76 -30.60
C GLN A 598 -3.41 -37.26 -31.53
N LEU A 599 -4.69 -37.38 -31.13
CA LEU A 599 -5.82 -36.86 -31.90
C LEU A 599 -5.81 -35.33 -31.98
N ILE A 600 -5.52 -34.64 -30.88
CA ILE A 600 -5.34 -33.18 -30.86
C ILE A 600 -4.21 -32.75 -31.81
N ASN A 601 -3.09 -33.50 -31.84
CA ASN A 601 -1.97 -33.21 -32.74
C ASN A 601 -2.27 -33.45 -34.23
N LYS A 602 -3.25 -34.31 -34.55
CA LYS A 602 -3.75 -34.47 -35.93
C LYS A 602 -4.66 -33.30 -36.33
N GLY A 603 -5.35 -32.68 -35.37
CA GLY A 603 -6.12 -31.46 -35.59
C GLY A 603 -7.47 -31.65 -36.29
N GLU A 604 -7.94 -32.89 -36.45
CA GLU A 604 -9.24 -33.22 -37.07
C GLU A 604 -10.33 -33.32 -36.00
N ILE A 605 -11.43 -32.57 -36.17
CA ILE A 605 -12.52 -32.54 -35.18
C ILE A 605 -13.21 -33.90 -35.11
N LYS A 606 -13.50 -34.49 -36.28
CA LYS A 606 -14.21 -35.77 -36.37
C LYS A 606 -13.54 -36.88 -35.55
N GLY A 607 -12.22 -37.00 -35.62
CA GLY A 607 -11.47 -38.02 -34.87
C GLY A 607 -11.60 -37.85 -33.36
N ILE A 608 -11.61 -36.61 -32.86
CA ILE A 608 -11.81 -36.32 -31.44
C ILE A 608 -13.27 -36.53 -31.04
N SER A 609 -14.23 -36.10 -31.85
CA SER A 609 -15.66 -36.32 -31.61
C SER A 609 -16.00 -37.81 -31.54
N ASP A 610 -15.47 -38.63 -32.44
CA ASP A 610 -15.69 -40.08 -32.46
C ASP A 610 -15.05 -40.73 -31.22
N TYR A 611 -13.85 -40.29 -30.83
CA TYR A 611 -13.22 -40.72 -29.57
C TYR A 611 -14.07 -40.38 -28.35
N LEU A 612 -14.57 -39.15 -28.24
CA LEU A 612 -15.41 -38.74 -27.10
C LEU A 612 -16.75 -39.48 -27.07
N LYS A 613 -17.37 -39.76 -28.22
CA LYS A 613 -18.60 -40.57 -28.31
C LYS A 613 -18.37 -42.02 -27.86
N ASN A 614 -17.19 -42.59 -28.11
CA ASN A 614 -16.84 -43.92 -27.61
C ASN A 614 -16.62 -43.95 -26.08
N MET A 615 -16.43 -42.79 -25.45
CA MET A 615 -16.33 -42.64 -23.99
C MET A 615 -17.69 -42.46 -23.29
N LEU A 616 -18.80 -42.52 -24.05
CA LEU A 616 -20.14 -42.53 -23.46
C LEU A 616 -20.34 -43.80 -22.64
N ILE A 617 -20.61 -43.61 -21.34
CA ILE A 617 -21.04 -44.68 -20.45
C ILE A 617 -22.48 -45.02 -20.84
N LYS A 618 -22.66 -46.03 -21.71
CA LYS A 618 -23.97 -46.46 -22.18
C LYS A 618 -24.77 -47.11 -21.05
N LYS A 619 -26.05 -46.77 -20.96
CA LYS A 619 -27.03 -47.51 -20.16
C LYS A 619 -27.50 -48.70 -20.99
N GLU A 620 -27.59 -49.90 -20.40
CA GLU A 620 -28.50 -50.91 -20.97
C GLU A 620 -29.92 -50.37 -20.81
N GLU A 621 -30.67 -50.32 -21.92
CA GLU A 621 -32.12 -50.24 -21.87
C GLU A 621 -32.60 -51.53 -21.19
N ILE A 622 -33.09 -51.41 -19.95
CA ILE A 622 -33.80 -52.51 -19.30
C ILE A 622 -35.10 -52.68 -20.10
N ALA A 623 -35.17 -53.78 -20.84
CA ALA A 623 -36.33 -54.20 -21.61
C ALA A 623 -37.52 -54.57 -20.71
#